data_AF-A0A536KGH4-F1
#
_entry.id   AF-A0A536KGH4-F1
#
_cell.length_a   1.000
_cell.length_b   1.000
_cell.length_c   1.000
_cell.angle_alpha   90.00
_cell.angle_beta   90.00
_cell.angle_gamma   90.00
#
_symmetry.space_group_name_H-M   'P 1'
#
loop_
_entity.id
_entity.type
_entity.pdbx_description
1 polymer ?
#
loop_
_entity_poly.entity_id
_entity_poly.type
_entity_poly.pdbx_seq_one_letter_code
_entity_poly.pdbx_strand_id
1 'polypeptide(L)'
;MWLACSNRCGSQLFRALFTEVEIDSEGTYQSHRIVQPGYLCLNCGAPAFDLREVPAEREAELAEDEVADAVDVLCPVCETPVSILPGEECPNCGAPLEVAPGS
;
A
#
# COMPACT_ATOMS: atom_id res chain seq x y z
N MET A 1 2.71 -7.02 -15.49
CA MET A 1 1.71 -5.96 -15.29
C MET A 1 0.55 -6.59 -14.57
N TRP A 2 0.24 -6.12 -13.35
CA TRP A 2 -0.80 -6.72 -12.53
C TRP A 2 -1.97 -5.76 -12.46
N LEU A 3 -2.81 -5.83 -13.50
CA LEU A 3 -3.97 -4.95 -13.61
C LEU A 3 -5.12 -5.47 -12.76
N ALA A 4 -5.69 -4.59 -11.94
CA ALA A 4 -6.87 -4.86 -11.15
C ALA A 4 -7.98 -3.86 -11.49
N CYS A 5 -9.17 -4.37 -11.82
CA CYS A 5 -10.36 -3.54 -12.02
C CYS A 5 -10.77 -2.89 -10.69
N SER A 6 -10.89 -1.56 -10.67
CA SER A 6 -11.35 -0.79 -9.51
C SER A 6 -12.70 -1.27 -8.94
N ASN A 7 -13.63 -1.64 -9.81
CA ASN A 7 -14.96 -2.15 -9.44
C ASN A 7 -14.99 -3.65 -9.08
N ARG A 8 -13.84 -4.34 -9.10
CA ARG A 8 -13.71 -5.78 -8.75
C ARG A 8 -14.70 -6.69 -9.48
N CYS A 9 -15.02 -6.40 -10.74
CA CYS A 9 -16.02 -7.15 -11.52
C CYS A 9 -15.57 -8.56 -11.97
N GLY A 10 -14.45 -9.09 -11.47
CA GLY A 10 -13.93 -10.43 -11.78
C GLY A 10 -13.24 -10.60 -13.14
N SER A 11 -13.17 -9.55 -13.97
CA SER A 11 -12.54 -9.62 -15.30
C SER A 11 -11.02 -9.46 -15.22
N GLN A 12 -10.31 -10.15 -16.12
CA GLN A 12 -8.87 -10.02 -16.35
C GLN A 12 -8.53 -9.43 -17.72
N LEU A 13 -9.54 -8.94 -18.45
CA LEU A 13 -9.38 -8.35 -19.77
C LEU A 13 -9.36 -6.83 -19.68
N PHE A 14 -8.27 -6.24 -20.17
CA PHE A 14 -8.03 -4.81 -20.08
C PHE A 14 -7.55 -4.24 -21.43
N ARG A 15 -7.94 -3.00 -21.72
CA ARG A 15 -7.44 -2.22 -22.86
C ARG A 15 -6.65 -1.03 -22.35
N ALA A 16 -5.46 -0.82 -22.89
CA ALA A 16 -4.70 0.40 -22.62
C ALA A 16 -5.44 1.62 -23.17
N LEU A 17 -5.65 2.61 -22.31
CA LEU A 17 -5.99 3.98 -22.65
C LEU A 17 -4.68 4.71 -22.93
N PHE A 18 -4.44 4.95 -24.20
CA PHE A 18 -3.41 5.87 -24.61
C PHE A 18 -4.08 7.22 -24.74
N THR A 19 -3.85 8.11 -23.76
CA THR A 19 -3.96 9.57 -23.89
C THR A 19 -5.32 10.23 -23.53
N GLU A 20 -5.25 11.26 -22.68
CA GLU A 20 -6.31 12.29 -22.55
C GLU A 20 -6.17 13.30 -23.70
N VAL A 21 -7.28 13.62 -24.36
CA VAL A 21 -7.32 14.53 -25.51
C VAL A 21 -8.12 15.77 -25.13
N GLU A 22 -7.52 16.96 -25.27
CA GLU A 22 -8.23 18.22 -25.20
C GLU A 22 -8.86 18.54 -26.56
N ILE A 23 -10.15 18.88 -26.53
CA ILE A 23 -10.94 19.31 -27.68
C ILE A 23 -11.65 20.62 -27.34
N ASP A 24 -11.82 21.50 -28.33
CA ASP A 24 -12.59 22.73 -28.15
C ASP A 24 -14.11 22.52 -28.29
N SER A 25 -14.87 23.62 -28.16
CA SER A 25 -16.32 23.62 -28.26
C SER A 25 -16.86 23.22 -29.65
N GLU A 26 -16.01 23.18 -30.68
CA GLU A 26 -16.35 22.73 -32.03
C GLU A 26 -15.93 21.26 -32.27
N GLY A 27 -15.31 20.63 -31.27
CA GLY A 27 -14.80 19.27 -31.36
C GLY A 27 -13.44 19.16 -32.07
N THR A 28 -12.75 20.28 -32.28
CA THR A 28 -11.41 20.28 -32.91
C THR A 28 -10.36 19.88 -31.90
N TYR A 29 -9.45 19.00 -32.32
CA TYR A 29 -8.30 18.57 -31.53
C TYR A 29 -7.40 19.76 -31.17
N GLN A 30 -7.11 19.95 -29.88
CA GLN A 30 -6.26 21.01 -29.36
C GLN A 30 -4.91 20.45 -28.90
N SER A 31 -4.94 19.51 -27.95
CA SER A 31 -3.73 18.96 -27.34
C SER A 31 -3.99 17.56 -26.77
N HIS A 32 -2.93 16.87 -26.36
CA HIS A 32 -3.07 15.60 -25.68
C HIS A 32 -1.99 15.41 -24.62
N ARG A 33 -2.35 14.77 -23.50
CA ARG A 33 -1.41 14.49 -22.40
C ARG A 33 -1.48 13.03 -21.99
N ILE A 34 -0.31 12.42 -21.82
CA ILE A 34 -0.17 11.09 -21.23
C ILE A 34 0.12 11.29 -19.74
N VAL A 35 -0.92 11.27 -18.92
CA VAL A 35 -0.80 11.57 -17.47
C VAL A 35 -0.52 10.30 -16.66
N GLN A 36 -1.05 9.15 -17.09
CA GLN A 36 -0.71 7.80 -16.60
C GLN A 36 -0.99 6.76 -17.71
N PRO A 37 -0.31 5.61 -17.74
CA PRO A 37 -0.74 4.47 -18.54
C PRO A 37 -2.05 3.91 -17.96
N GLY A 38 -3.17 4.52 -18.34
CA GLY A 38 -4.49 4.07 -17.91
C GLY A 38 -4.85 2.76 -18.58
N TYR A 39 -5.50 1.86 -17.86
CA TYR A 39 -6.13 0.68 -18.44
C TYR A 39 -7.62 0.72 -18.14
N LEU A 40 -8.46 0.29 -19.08
CA LEU A 40 -9.90 0.10 -18.87
C LEU A 40 -10.22 -1.39 -18.82
N CYS A 41 -11.05 -1.77 -17.86
CA CYS A 41 -11.65 -3.09 -17.83
C CYS A 41 -12.63 -3.24 -19.00
N LEU A 42 -12.43 -4.26 -19.84
CA LEU A 42 -13.31 -4.49 -21.00
C LEU A 42 -14.71 -5.00 -20.62
N ASN A 43 -14.88 -5.48 -19.38
CA ASN A 43 -16.16 -5.98 -18.90
C ASN A 43 -17.10 -4.89 -18.37
N CYS A 44 -16.56 -3.92 -17.62
CA CYS A 44 -17.39 -2.90 -16.96
C CYS A 44 -17.00 -1.46 -17.27
N GLY A 45 -15.95 -1.24 -18.08
CA GLY A 45 -15.49 0.09 -18.46
C GLY A 45 -14.81 0.88 -17.33
N ALA A 46 -14.65 0.29 -16.15
CA ALA A 46 -13.97 0.95 -15.03
C ALA A 46 -12.45 1.02 -15.26
N PRO A 47 -11.76 2.03 -14.70
CA PRO A 47 -10.31 2.11 -14.73
C PRO A 47 -9.69 0.92 -13.98
N ALA A 48 -8.55 0.46 -14.46
CA ALA A 48 -7.74 -0.58 -13.85
C ALA A 48 -6.41 0.00 -13.38
N PHE A 49 -6.02 -0.41 -12.17
CA PHE A 49 -4.78 0.00 -11.53
C PHE A 49 -3.70 -1.06 -11.77
N ASP A 50 -2.46 -0.65 -12.02
CA ASP A 50 -1.32 -1.56 -12.08
C ASP A 50 -0.69 -1.69 -10.69
N LEU A 51 -0.89 -2.85 -10.06
CA LEU A 51 -0.45 -3.12 -8.69
C LEU A 51 0.99 -3.61 -8.61
N ARG A 52 1.82 -3.38 -9.63
CA ARG A 52 3.25 -3.77 -9.61
C ARG A 52 4.10 -2.89 -8.71
N GLU A 53 3.74 -1.63 -8.56
CA GLU A 53 4.50 -0.65 -7.78
C GLU A 53 4.34 -0.90 -6.28
N VAL A 54 3.15 -1.36 -5.84
CA VAL A 54 2.84 -1.63 -4.43
C VAL A 54 3.78 -2.68 -3.79
N PRO A 55 4.07 -3.85 -4.40
CA PRO A 55 5.07 -4.77 -3.86
C PRO A 55 6.47 -4.16 -3.74
N ALA A 56 6.90 -3.38 -4.74
CA ALA A 56 8.25 -2.81 -4.77
C ALA A 56 8.41 -1.67 -3.75
N GLU A 57 7.42 -0.79 -3.62
CA GLU A 57 7.40 0.25 -2.58
C GLU A 57 7.35 -0.35 -1.18
N ARG A 58 6.55 -1.41 -0.98
CA ARG A 58 6.49 -2.12 0.30
C ARG A 58 7.82 -2.81 0.65
N GLU A 59 8.50 -3.42 -0.33
CA GLU A 59 9.82 -4.02 -0.12
C GLU A 59 10.89 -2.95 0.19
N ALA A 60 10.80 -1.77 -0.42
CA ALA A 60 11.67 -0.64 -0.09
C ALA A 60 11.41 -0.09 1.31
N GLU A 61 10.14 0.10 1.70
CA GLU A 61 9.75 0.53 3.05
C GLU A 61 10.24 -0.45 4.12
N LEU A 62 10.05 -1.76 3.90
CA LEU A 62 10.57 -2.81 4.79
C LEU A 62 12.10 -2.86 4.87
N ALA A 63 12.82 -2.39 3.85
CA ALA A 63 14.28 -2.35 3.84
C ALA A 63 14.83 -1.09 4.54
N GLU A 64 14.06 0.00 4.55
CA GLU A 64 14.39 1.24 5.27
C GLU A 64 14.05 1.13 6.76
N ASP A 65 12.99 0.41 7.10
CA ASP A 65 12.66 0.01 8.46
C ASP A 65 13.52 -1.21 8.86
N GLU A 66 14.79 -0.97 9.20
CA GLU A 66 15.56 -1.89 10.05
C GLU A 66 14.83 -2.00 11.41
N VAL A 67 13.80 -2.85 11.44
CA VAL A 67 12.92 -3.09 12.58
C VAL A 67 13.77 -3.52 13.76
N ALA A 68 13.74 -2.73 14.83
CA ALA A 68 14.21 -3.21 16.12
C ALA A 68 13.52 -4.55 16.40
N ASP A 69 14.29 -5.57 16.75
CA ASP A 69 13.72 -6.88 17.03
C ASP A 69 12.75 -6.75 18.21
N ALA A 70 11.52 -7.25 18.04
CA ALA A 70 10.56 -7.33 19.13
C ALA A 70 11.10 -8.28 20.21
N VAL A 71 11.00 -7.86 21.48
CA VAL A 71 11.50 -8.62 22.62
C VAL A 71 10.33 -9.19 23.41
N ASP A 72 10.43 -10.46 23.77
CA ASP A 72 9.47 -11.12 24.65
C ASP A 72 9.76 -10.74 26.11
N VAL A 73 8.79 -10.09 26.77
CA VAL A 73 8.89 -9.66 28.17
C VAL A 73 7.62 -10.03 28.94
N LEU A 74 7.79 -10.37 30.22
CA LEU A 74 6.67 -10.55 31.14
C LEU A 74 6.28 -9.20 31.72
N CYS A 75 5.07 -8.71 31.45
CA CYS A 75 4.61 -7.43 31.99
C CYS A 75 4.55 -7.49 33.53
N PRO A 76 5.21 -6.58 34.26
CA PRO A 76 5.22 -6.60 35.73
C PRO A 76 3.89 -6.19 36.38
N VAL A 77 2.95 -5.64 35.59
CA VAL A 77 1.67 -5.14 36.09
C VAL A 77 0.55 -6.16 35.92
N CYS A 78 0.40 -6.72 34.71
CA CYS A 78 -0.66 -7.68 34.41
C CYS A 78 -0.18 -9.12 34.27
N GLU A 79 1.11 -9.37 34.50
CA GLU A 79 1.75 -10.70 34.47
C GLU A 79 1.50 -11.46 33.16
N THR A 80 1.24 -10.74 32.08
CA THR A 80 0.98 -11.30 30.76
C THR A 80 2.27 -11.25 29.93
N PRO A 81 2.72 -12.36 29.32
CA PRO A 81 3.82 -12.34 28.37
C PRO A 81 3.40 -11.59 27.11
N VAL A 82 4.21 -10.62 26.68
CA VAL A 82 3.95 -9.78 25.51
C VAL A 82 5.23 -9.59 24.71
N SER A 83 5.11 -9.48 23.39
CA SER A 83 6.21 -9.12 22.49
C SER A 83 6.04 -7.65 22.10
N ILE A 84 7.03 -6.81 22.42
CA ILE A 84 6.98 -5.37 22.18
C ILE A 84 8.32 -4.85 21.64
N LEU A 85 8.31 -3.70 20.97
CA LEU A 85 9.53 -2.98 20.60
C LEU A 85 10.09 -2.20 21.82
N PRO A 86 11.41 -1.92 21.84
CA PRO A 86 11.99 -1.10 22.91
C PRO A 86 11.30 0.25 23.07
N GLY A 87 10.75 0.50 24.25
CA GLY A 87 10.06 1.75 24.59
C GLY A 87 8.54 1.75 24.38
N GLU A 88 7.96 0.64 23.92
CA GLU A 88 6.50 0.50 23.83
C GLU A 88 5.83 0.14 25.17
N GLU A 89 4.56 0.50 25.29
CA GLU A 89 3.72 0.16 26.44
C GLU A 89 3.11 -1.24 26.29
N CYS A 90 2.77 -1.88 27.40
CA CYS A 90 2.09 -3.17 27.38
C CYS A 90 0.73 -3.06 26.67
N PRO A 91 0.48 -3.81 25.57
CA PRO A 91 -0.77 -3.70 24.81
C PRO A 91 -2.01 -4.19 25.58
N ASN A 92 -1.82 -4.92 26.68
CA ASN A 92 -2.92 -5.46 27.49
C ASN A 92 -3.35 -4.51 28.61
N CYS A 93 -2.48 -3.64 29.12
CA CYS A 93 -2.78 -2.81 30.30
C CYS A 93 -2.20 -1.39 30.28
N GLY A 94 -1.45 -1.00 29.25
CA GLY A 94 -0.86 0.34 29.11
C GLY A 94 0.30 0.63 30.07
N ALA A 95 0.85 -0.38 30.74
CA ALA A 95 2.02 -0.19 31.60
C ALA A 95 3.28 0.09 30.77
N PRO A 96 4.13 1.06 31.16
CA PRO A 96 5.42 1.26 30.51
C PRO A 96 6.33 0.06 30.78
N LEU A 97 6.97 -0.47 29.74
CA LEU A 97 7.86 -1.63 29.83
C LEU A 97 9.31 -1.20 29.56
N GLU A 98 10.15 -1.25 30.60
CA GLU A 98 11.59 -1.02 30.43
C GLU A 98 12.26 -2.32 29.98
N VAL A 99 12.57 -2.40 28.69
CA VAL A 99 13.38 -3.48 28.12
C VAL A 99 14.85 -3.09 28.20
N ALA A 100 15.62 -3.72 29.08
CA ALA A 100 17.07 -3.53 29.10
C ALA A 100 17.66 -4.12 27.81
N PRO A 101 18.48 -3.38 27.04
CA PRO A 101 19.15 -3.96 25.88
C PRO A 101 20.07 -5.08 26.37
N GLY A 102 19.83 -6.30 25.89
CA GLY A 102 20.64 -7.47 26.24
C GLY A 102 22.10 -7.23 25.86
N SER A 103 23.00 -7.45 26.83
CA SER A 103 24.46 -7.41 26.72
C SER A 103 25.04 -8.56 25.89
#